data_AF-A6G486-F1
#
_entry.id   AF-A6G486-F1
#
_cell.length_a   1.000
_cell.length_b   1.000
_cell.length_c   1.000
_cell.angle_alpha   90.00
_cell.angle_beta   90.00
_cell.angle_gamma   90.00
#
_symmetry.space_group_name_H-M   'P 1'
#
loop_
_entity.id
_entity.type
_entity.pdbx_description
1 polymer ?
#
loop_
_entity_poly.entity_id
_entity_poly.type
_entity_poly.pdbx_seq_one_letter_code
_entity_poly.pdbx_strand_id
1 'polypeptide(L)'
;MAPQGVASAGNGTHIRTPVNWAGAPCMTVVDRSVDPVYALSYAVPFEDTQLTPDEVEDSRRHQFFALCRDRRDEQYLPNWITSADLDAAVANELGDPASVDPSVDVLETSAEWAGCWARITADDARRPITFEAASEPVQWDTSALEAGTWVVEGYTWEPWTNLWTHRPGAFKIVDDPDPAASAPAVAFDFSEQPVYVGEVAGITGCVDAMAGSTMRLEWSPDVIGLEPEWSLVEEGIAVNGSSFTYDWTAPTEAAGGPVIFRATVDDPMGRSWAGYSHAALSVLSAPDPGCGDEGGFIHDDCEDEVGAGEGGGGCAVAAPELGRTTWGGLGWLLFAALAGLAINRRGPWG
;
A
#
# COMPACT_ATOMS: atom_id res chain seq x y z
N MET A 1 9.84 39.75 -16.22
CA MET A 1 9.26 38.83 -15.22
C MET A 1 7.77 39.13 -15.16
N ALA A 2 6.96 38.30 -15.80
CA ALA A 2 5.53 38.27 -15.49
C ALA A 2 5.39 37.66 -14.07
N PRO A 3 4.43 38.13 -13.27
CA PRO A 3 4.14 37.47 -11.99
C PRO A 3 3.69 36.05 -12.30
N GLN A 4 4.34 35.06 -11.70
CA GLN A 4 3.82 33.70 -11.66
C GLN A 4 2.44 33.79 -11.02
N GLY A 5 1.40 33.37 -11.75
CA GLY A 5 0.08 33.21 -11.16
C GLY A 5 0.23 32.30 -9.96
N VAL A 6 -0.08 32.81 -8.77
CA VAL A 6 -0.22 31.95 -7.61
C VAL A 6 -1.41 31.06 -7.96
N ALA A 7 -1.16 29.80 -8.32
CA ALA A 7 -2.19 28.79 -8.50
C ALA A 7 -3.20 28.95 -7.35
N SER A 8 -4.48 28.97 -7.68
CA SER A 8 -5.52 29.18 -6.68
C SER A 8 -5.33 28.16 -5.58
N ALA A 9 -5.47 28.58 -4.32
CA ALA A 9 -5.13 27.78 -3.13
C ALA A 9 -5.79 26.38 -3.06
N GLY A 10 -6.77 26.08 -3.94
CA GLY A 10 -7.39 24.77 -4.10
C GLY A 10 -6.44 23.66 -4.55
N ASN A 11 -5.46 23.94 -5.42
CA ASN A 11 -4.61 22.90 -6.04
C ASN A 11 -3.48 22.40 -5.12
N GLY A 12 -3.08 23.20 -4.11
CA GLY A 12 -1.98 22.84 -3.21
C GLY A 12 -2.41 22.16 -1.91
N THR A 13 -3.65 22.31 -1.45
CA THR A 13 -4.04 21.98 -0.06
C THR A 13 -5.08 20.87 0.08
N HIS A 14 -5.77 20.48 -0.99
CA HIS A 14 -6.72 19.38 -0.94
C HIS A 14 -6.00 18.03 -0.91
N ILE A 15 -6.44 17.09 -0.06
CA ILE A 15 -5.88 15.73 -0.06
C ILE A 15 -6.40 15.04 -1.33
N ARG A 16 -5.47 14.54 -2.14
CA ARG A 16 -5.81 13.82 -3.38
C ARG A 16 -6.62 12.58 -3.02
N THR A 17 -7.61 12.26 -3.85
CA THR A 17 -8.53 11.16 -3.57
C THR A 17 -7.98 9.86 -4.18
N PRO A 18 -7.37 8.95 -3.41
CA PRO A 18 -6.81 7.72 -3.96
C PRO A 18 -7.91 6.77 -4.42
N VAL A 19 -7.52 5.79 -5.24
CA VAL A 19 -8.30 4.58 -5.44
C VAL A 19 -8.32 3.77 -4.14
N ASN A 20 -9.46 3.21 -3.77
CA ASN A 20 -9.56 2.28 -2.65
C ASN A 20 -9.75 0.85 -3.16
N TRP A 21 -8.77 0.01 -2.87
CA TRP A 21 -8.73 -1.40 -3.25
C TRP A 21 -9.21 -2.36 -2.14
N ALA A 22 -9.91 -1.84 -1.12
CA ALA A 22 -10.40 -2.66 -0.01
C ALA A 22 -11.17 -3.89 -0.49
N GLY A 23 -10.75 -5.07 -0.01
CA GLY A 23 -11.34 -6.36 -0.39
C GLY A 23 -10.83 -6.94 -1.71
N ALA A 24 -9.82 -6.32 -2.36
CA ALA A 24 -9.15 -6.92 -3.49
C ALA A 24 -8.50 -8.26 -3.10
N PRO A 25 -8.66 -9.33 -3.91
CA PRO A 25 -8.01 -10.60 -3.66
C PRO A 25 -6.50 -10.49 -3.88
N CYS A 26 -5.74 -11.17 -3.04
CA CYS A 26 -4.28 -11.20 -3.07
C CYS A 26 -3.70 -11.96 -4.30
N MET A 27 -4.46 -12.87 -4.91
CA MET A 27 -4.13 -13.47 -6.21
C MET A 27 -5.38 -13.53 -7.09
N THR A 28 -5.25 -13.14 -8.35
CA THR A 28 -6.31 -13.23 -9.36
C THR A 28 -5.78 -13.92 -10.62
N VAL A 29 -6.40 -15.03 -11.03
CA VAL A 29 -6.05 -15.71 -12.29
C VAL A 29 -7.08 -15.35 -13.35
N VAL A 30 -6.63 -14.83 -14.49
CA VAL A 30 -7.47 -14.52 -15.66
C VAL A 30 -7.12 -15.52 -16.75
N ASP A 31 -8.04 -16.46 -17.01
CA ASP A 31 -7.92 -17.45 -18.07
C ASP A 31 -8.57 -16.91 -19.35
N ARG A 32 -7.72 -16.47 -20.29
CA ARG A 32 -8.12 -15.86 -21.55
C ARG A 32 -8.79 -16.85 -22.51
N SER A 33 -8.61 -18.14 -22.29
CA SER A 33 -9.30 -19.18 -23.07
C SER A 33 -10.79 -19.29 -22.70
N VAL A 34 -11.17 -18.80 -21.51
CA VAL A 34 -12.54 -18.78 -21.00
C VAL A 34 -13.17 -17.40 -21.18
N ASP A 35 -12.55 -16.38 -20.59
CA ASP A 35 -12.98 -14.98 -20.69
C ASP A 35 -11.77 -14.05 -20.53
N PRO A 36 -11.33 -13.35 -21.59
CA PRO A 36 -10.22 -12.43 -21.50
C PRO A 36 -10.59 -11.11 -20.80
N VAL A 37 -11.86 -10.86 -20.48
CA VAL A 37 -12.31 -9.62 -19.86
C VAL A 37 -12.46 -9.81 -18.35
N TYR A 38 -11.67 -9.07 -17.57
CA TYR A 38 -11.76 -9.05 -16.11
C TYR A 38 -12.51 -7.80 -15.62
N ALA A 39 -13.49 -8.00 -14.73
CA ALA A 39 -14.22 -6.91 -14.09
C ALA A 39 -13.44 -6.35 -12.88
N LEU A 40 -12.57 -5.36 -13.12
CA LEU A 40 -11.76 -4.72 -12.09
C LEU A 40 -12.60 -3.76 -11.24
N SER A 41 -12.91 -4.19 -10.02
CA SER A 41 -13.69 -3.42 -9.04
C SER A 41 -12.77 -2.57 -8.16
N TYR A 42 -13.21 -1.36 -7.83
CA TYR A 42 -12.56 -0.45 -6.89
C TYR A 42 -13.60 0.40 -6.17
N ALA A 43 -13.18 1.14 -5.14
CA ALA A 43 -14.00 2.13 -4.47
C ALA A 43 -13.26 3.46 -4.40
N VAL A 44 -13.96 4.51 -3.95
CA VAL A 44 -13.35 5.81 -3.61
C VAL A 44 -13.73 6.16 -2.17
N PRO A 45 -12.83 6.79 -1.39
CA PRO A 45 -13.14 7.16 0.00
C PRO A 45 -14.13 8.33 0.09
N PHE A 46 -14.14 9.21 -0.91
CA PHE A 46 -15.07 10.33 -1.06
C PHE A 46 -15.12 10.74 -2.54
N GLU A 47 -16.10 11.58 -2.91
CA GLU A 47 -16.22 12.09 -4.28
C GLU A 47 -15.34 13.32 -4.47
N ASP A 48 -14.76 13.44 -5.66
CA ASP A 48 -13.86 14.53 -6.02
C ASP A 48 -14.13 14.99 -7.45
N THR A 49 -14.94 16.05 -7.56
CA THR A 49 -15.48 16.52 -8.85
C THR A 49 -15.33 18.02 -9.05
N GLN A 50 -14.85 18.75 -8.03
CA GLN A 50 -14.82 20.21 -8.03
C GLN A 50 -13.57 20.73 -8.70
N LEU A 51 -13.66 21.13 -9.97
CA LEU A 51 -12.54 21.77 -10.67
C LEU A 51 -12.45 23.26 -10.35
N THR A 52 -11.24 23.73 -10.10
CA THR A 52 -10.88 25.14 -10.05
C THR A 52 -10.59 25.67 -11.46
N PRO A 53 -10.71 26.98 -11.71
CA PRO A 53 -10.51 27.56 -13.05
C PRO A 53 -9.11 27.37 -13.65
N ASP A 54 -8.12 27.09 -12.80
CA ASP A 54 -6.71 26.88 -13.15
C ASP A 54 -6.35 25.39 -13.29
N GLU A 55 -7.30 24.46 -13.15
CA GLU A 55 -7.08 23.04 -13.38
C GLU A 55 -7.25 22.63 -14.85
N VAL A 56 -6.58 21.54 -15.23
CA VAL A 56 -6.82 20.86 -16.51
C VAL A 56 -8.27 20.33 -16.52
N GLU A 57 -8.99 20.52 -17.64
CA GLU A 57 -10.43 20.22 -17.74
C GLU A 57 -10.79 18.77 -17.40
N ASP A 58 -9.89 17.82 -17.68
CA ASP A 58 -10.08 16.41 -17.39
C ASP A 58 -9.37 15.94 -16.11
N SER A 59 -8.87 16.83 -15.25
CA SER A 59 -8.27 16.45 -13.96
C SER A 59 -9.32 15.86 -12.99
N ARG A 60 -8.84 15.37 -11.84
CA ARG A 60 -9.61 14.67 -10.80
C ARG A 60 -10.31 13.46 -11.38
N ARG A 61 -9.50 12.58 -11.96
CA ARG A 61 -9.94 11.33 -12.58
C ARG A 61 -9.05 10.17 -12.17
N HIS A 62 -9.64 8.98 -12.14
CA HIS A 62 -8.90 7.74 -11.99
C HIS A 62 -8.62 7.10 -13.35
N GLN A 63 -7.43 6.54 -13.47
CA GLN A 63 -6.98 5.70 -14.57
C GLN A 63 -6.30 4.46 -14.00
N PHE A 64 -6.25 3.38 -14.76
CA PHE A 64 -5.74 2.10 -14.28
C PHE A 64 -4.69 1.55 -15.22
N PHE A 65 -3.65 0.95 -14.64
CA PHE A 65 -2.50 0.43 -15.37
C PHE A 65 -2.13 -0.95 -14.83
N ALA A 66 -1.63 -1.80 -15.72
CA ALA A 66 -1.00 -3.07 -15.35
C ALA A 66 0.51 -2.95 -15.57
N LEU A 67 1.32 -3.44 -14.64
CA LEU A 67 2.78 -3.48 -14.73
C LEU A 67 3.26 -4.92 -14.80
N CYS A 68 4.27 -5.19 -15.64
CA CYS A 68 4.75 -6.55 -15.89
C CYS A 68 5.70 -7.08 -14.81
N ARG A 69 5.99 -6.27 -13.78
CA ARG A 69 6.83 -6.61 -12.63
C ARG A 69 6.27 -5.89 -11.40
N ASP A 70 6.43 -6.52 -10.25
CA ASP A 70 6.17 -5.88 -8.97
C ASP A 70 7.30 -4.91 -8.58
N ARG A 71 7.04 -4.02 -7.63
CA ARG A 71 7.97 -3.00 -7.13
C ARG A 71 7.77 -2.74 -5.65
N ARG A 72 8.79 -2.23 -4.98
CA ARG A 72 8.62 -1.61 -3.66
C ARG A 72 8.00 -0.22 -3.78
N ASP A 73 7.39 0.29 -2.72
CA ASP A 73 6.71 1.59 -2.77
C ASP A 73 7.67 2.76 -2.95
N GLU A 74 8.88 2.68 -2.39
CA GLU A 74 9.93 3.71 -2.56
C GLU A 74 10.52 3.74 -3.98
N GLN A 75 10.30 2.70 -4.78
CA GLN A 75 10.56 2.73 -6.21
C GLN A 75 9.37 3.41 -6.88
N TYR A 76 9.37 4.75 -6.82
CA TYR A 76 8.28 5.56 -7.33
C TYR A 76 8.07 5.34 -8.83
N LEU A 77 6.81 5.24 -9.22
CA LEU A 77 6.43 5.32 -10.62
C LEU A 77 6.57 6.76 -11.13
N PRO A 78 6.86 6.93 -12.42
CA PRO A 78 6.87 8.25 -13.06
C PRO A 78 5.59 9.03 -12.74
N ASN A 79 5.73 10.31 -12.36
CA ASN A 79 4.59 11.15 -11.98
C ASN A 79 3.60 11.39 -13.14
N TRP A 80 4.06 11.29 -14.38
CA TRP A 80 3.27 11.54 -15.57
C TRP A 80 3.13 10.28 -16.41
N ILE A 81 1.97 10.08 -17.05
CA ILE A 81 1.77 8.96 -17.99
C ILE A 81 2.36 9.29 -19.35
N THR A 82 2.01 10.46 -19.90
CA THR A 82 2.42 10.91 -21.22
C THR A 82 3.05 12.30 -21.19
N SER A 83 3.82 12.64 -22.23
CA SER A 83 4.31 14.01 -22.40
C SER A 83 3.15 15.01 -22.63
N ALA A 84 2.04 14.55 -23.20
CA ALA A 84 0.86 15.39 -23.43
C ALA A 84 0.17 15.81 -22.11
N ASP A 85 0.13 14.91 -21.12
CA ASP A 85 -0.38 15.23 -19.78
C ASP A 85 0.49 16.31 -19.10
N LEU A 86 1.81 16.17 -19.20
CA LEU A 86 2.76 17.18 -18.71
C LEU A 86 2.54 18.53 -19.40
N ASP A 87 2.45 18.54 -20.73
CA ASP A 87 2.22 19.76 -21.52
C ASP A 87 0.89 20.44 -21.14
N ALA A 88 -0.17 19.65 -20.91
CA ALA A 88 -1.46 20.18 -20.46
C ALA A 88 -1.38 20.85 -19.07
N ALA A 89 -0.62 20.26 -18.15
CA ALA A 89 -0.40 20.85 -16.83
C ALA A 89 0.44 22.13 -16.91
N VAL A 90 1.50 22.13 -17.72
CA VAL A 90 2.35 23.31 -17.96
C VAL A 90 1.56 24.45 -18.61
N ALA A 91 0.67 24.14 -19.56
CA ALA A 91 -0.20 25.13 -20.20
C ALA A 91 -1.16 25.82 -19.22
N ASN A 92 -1.44 25.18 -18.08
CA ASN A 92 -2.24 25.73 -16.97
C ASN A 92 -1.38 26.34 -15.85
N GLU A 93 -0.07 26.54 -16.09
CA GLU A 93 0.86 27.13 -15.12
C GLU A 93 0.94 26.37 -13.78
N LEU A 94 0.66 25.06 -13.78
CA LEU A 94 0.58 24.24 -12.56
C LEU A 94 1.95 23.85 -11.97
N GLY A 95 3.04 24.01 -12.72
CA GLY A 95 4.39 23.68 -12.27
C GLY A 95 5.49 24.16 -13.21
N ASP A 96 6.73 23.90 -12.82
CA ASP A 96 7.92 24.25 -13.61
C ASP A 96 8.36 23.05 -14.46
N PRO A 97 8.20 23.09 -15.81
CA PRO A 97 8.68 22.01 -16.68
C PRO A 97 10.18 21.77 -16.58
N ALA A 98 10.98 22.75 -16.16
CA ALA A 98 12.41 22.57 -15.97
C ALA A 98 12.77 21.65 -14.79
N SER A 99 11.80 21.37 -13.91
CA SER A 99 11.95 20.43 -12.79
C SER A 99 11.64 18.98 -13.16
N VAL A 100 11.21 18.73 -14.40
CA VAL A 100 10.82 17.40 -14.88
C VAL A 100 11.88 16.86 -15.83
N ASP A 101 12.36 15.65 -15.58
CA ASP A 101 13.15 14.87 -16.52
C ASP A 101 12.22 13.87 -17.23
N PRO A 102 11.84 14.08 -18.50
CA PRO A 102 10.93 13.17 -19.20
C PRO A 102 11.43 11.72 -19.26
N SER A 103 12.74 11.47 -19.17
CA SER A 103 13.28 10.10 -19.20
C SER A 103 13.07 9.32 -17.90
N VAL A 104 12.68 10.01 -16.82
CA VAL A 104 12.45 9.44 -15.49
C VAL A 104 11.01 9.69 -15.03
N ASP A 105 10.50 10.89 -15.22
CA ASP A 105 9.23 11.37 -14.66
C ASP A 105 8.02 11.12 -15.56
N VAL A 106 8.22 10.68 -16.81
CA VAL A 106 7.13 10.34 -17.75
C VAL A 106 7.20 8.85 -18.11
N LEU A 107 6.12 8.10 -17.82
CA LEU A 107 6.03 6.65 -17.99
C LEU A 107 6.23 6.20 -19.44
N GLU A 108 5.68 6.94 -20.40
CA GLU A 108 5.82 6.67 -21.83
C GLU A 108 7.28 6.69 -22.33
N THR A 109 8.10 7.59 -21.77
CA THR A 109 9.50 7.79 -22.19
C THR A 109 10.50 7.19 -21.21
N SER A 110 10.03 6.61 -20.11
CA SER A 110 10.87 5.96 -19.11
C SER A 110 11.50 4.68 -19.66
N ALA A 111 12.83 4.66 -19.74
CA ALA A 111 13.58 3.47 -20.14
C ALA A 111 13.44 2.33 -19.11
N GLU A 112 13.21 2.67 -17.85
CA GLU A 112 13.03 1.71 -16.76
C GLU A 112 11.76 0.87 -16.92
N TRP A 113 10.70 1.49 -17.43
CA TRP A 113 9.38 0.86 -17.57
C TRP A 113 9.06 0.48 -19.02
N ALA A 114 9.93 0.77 -19.98
CA ALA A 114 9.72 0.48 -21.40
C ALA A 114 9.32 -0.99 -21.63
N GLY A 115 8.12 -1.20 -22.20
CA GLY A 115 7.58 -2.54 -22.48
C GLY A 115 7.07 -3.31 -21.25
N CYS A 116 7.05 -2.70 -20.06
CA CYS A 116 6.63 -3.34 -18.82
C CYS A 116 5.39 -2.69 -18.18
N TRP A 117 4.56 -2.05 -19.01
CA TRP A 117 3.28 -1.50 -18.57
C TRP A 117 2.24 -1.54 -19.68
N ALA A 118 0.98 -1.56 -19.30
CA ALA A 118 -0.16 -1.48 -20.19
C ALA A 118 -1.28 -0.64 -19.58
N ARG A 119 -2.02 0.09 -20.43
CA ARG A 119 -3.24 0.78 -20.02
C ARG A 119 -4.35 -0.23 -19.83
N ILE A 120 -5.01 -0.18 -18.67
CA ILE A 120 -6.30 -0.85 -18.45
C ILE A 120 -7.43 0.06 -18.92
N THR A 121 -7.26 1.38 -18.74
CA THR A 121 -8.18 2.41 -19.21
C THR A 121 -7.43 3.41 -20.08
N ALA A 122 -8.00 3.77 -21.23
CA ALA A 122 -7.42 4.77 -22.13
C ALA A 122 -7.43 6.18 -21.49
N ASP A 123 -6.57 7.07 -21.97
CA ASP A 123 -6.40 8.42 -21.41
C ASP A 123 -7.70 9.25 -21.51
N ASP A 124 -8.45 9.09 -22.60
CA ASP A 124 -9.77 9.72 -22.82
C ASP A 124 -10.94 9.00 -22.12
N ALA A 125 -10.67 7.82 -21.55
CA ALA A 125 -11.63 7.02 -20.77
C ALA A 125 -11.42 7.13 -19.25
N ARG A 126 -10.57 8.08 -18.82
CA ARG A 126 -10.38 8.46 -17.42
C ARG A 126 -11.71 8.64 -16.69
N ARG A 127 -11.82 8.05 -15.51
CA ARG A 127 -13.09 7.91 -14.79
C ARG A 127 -13.29 9.04 -13.78
N PRO A 128 -14.48 9.65 -13.69
CA PRO A 128 -14.78 10.62 -12.63
C PRO A 128 -14.67 9.96 -11.25
N ILE A 129 -14.15 10.70 -10.28
CA ILE A 129 -14.04 10.25 -8.89
C ILE A 129 -15.40 10.46 -8.22
N THR A 130 -16.35 9.58 -8.54
CA THR A 130 -17.69 9.54 -7.95
C THR A 130 -18.02 8.14 -7.46
N PHE A 131 -18.94 8.03 -6.50
CA PHE A 131 -19.39 6.71 -6.05
C PHE A 131 -20.12 5.95 -7.17
N GLU A 132 -20.84 6.67 -8.03
CA GLU A 132 -21.54 6.09 -9.19
C GLU A 132 -20.54 5.43 -10.15
N ALA A 133 -19.51 6.16 -10.59
CA ALA A 133 -18.50 5.60 -11.48
C ALA A 133 -17.71 4.46 -10.81
N ALA A 134 -17.33 4.61 -9.54
CA ALA A 134 -16.62 3.54 -8.81
C ALA A 134 -17.47 2.28 -8.63
N SER A 135 -18.81 2.40 -8.57
CA SER A 135 -19.71 1.24 -8.45
C SER A 135 -19.76 0.35 -9.69
N GLU A 136 -19.31 0.86 -10.84
CA GLU A 136 -19.24 0.12 -12.09
C GLU A 136 -17.82 -0.42 -12.31
N PRO A 137 -17.60 -1.75 -12.33
CA PRO A 137 -16.27 -2.31 -12.55
C PRO A 137 -15.68 -1.90 -13.90
N VAL A 138 -14.37 -1.60 -13.91
CA VAL A 138 -13.63 -1.38 -15.16
C VAL A 138 -13.54 -2.71 -15.90
N GLN A 139 -13.98 -2.74 -17.16
CA GLN A 139 -13.86 -3.91 -18.01
C GLN A 139 -12.45 -3.95 -18.60
N TRP A 140 -11.57 -4.75 -18.00
CA TRP A 140 -10.19 -4.90 -18.45
C TRP A 140 -10.06 -6.05 -19.44
N ASP A 141 -9.88 -5.73 -20.72
CA ASP A 141 -9.54 -6.70 -21.75
C ASP A 141 -8.05 -7.07 -21.70
N THR A 142 -7.76 -8.33 -21.36
CA THR A 142 -6.40 -8.88 -21.21
C THR A 142 -5.92 -9.61 -22.48
N SER A 143 -6.72 -9.62 -23.55
CA SER A 143 -6.44 -10.37 -24.78
C SER A 143 -5.13 -9.94 -25.47
N ALA A 144 -4.74 -8.68 -25.32
CA ALA A 144 -3.53 -8.11 -25.91
C ALA A 144 -2.29 -8.17 -25.00
N LEU A 145 -2.43 -8.60 -23.74
CA LEU A 145 -1.30 -8.72 -22.82
C LEU A 145 -0.48 -9.97 -23.08
N GLU A 146 0.77 -9.98 -22.65
CA GLU A 146 1.52 -11.24 -22.59
C GLU A 146 1.03 -12.07 -21.40
N ALA A 147 0.96 -13.40 -21.59
CA ALA A 147 0.71 -14.31 -20.50
C ALA A 147 1.84 -14.20 -19.46
N GLY A 148 1.50 -14.10 -18.19
CA GLY A 148 2.44 -13.81 -17.12
C GLY A 148 1.80 -13.16 -15.92
N THR A 149 2.65 -12.73 -14.99
CA THR A 149 2.23 -12.08 -13.74
C THR A 149 2.29 -10.56 -13.91
N TRP A 150 1.25 -9.89 -13.43
CA TRP A 150 1.06 -8.45 -13.53
C TRP A 150 0.60 -7.90 -12.19
N VAL A 151 1.03 -6.69 -11.84
CA VAL A 151 0.44 -5.92 -10.73
C VAL A 151 -0.38 -4.77 -11.30
N VAL A 152 -1.38 -4.31 -10.54
CA VAL A 152 -2.29 -3.26 -10.99
C VAL A 152 -2.12 -2.02 -10.13
N GLU A 153 -2.11 -0.87 -10.79
CA GLU A 153 -1.93 0.43 -10.18
C GLU A 153 -3.12 1.33 -10.53
N GLY A 154 -3.66 2.02 -9.53
CA GLY A 154 -4.59 3.12 -9.71
C GLY A 154 -3.81 4.42 -9.83
N TYR A 155 -4.11 5.23 -10.83
CA TYR A 155 -3.52 6.54 -11.05
C TYR A 155 -4.58 7.62 -10.89
N THR A 156 -4.33 8.57 -10.00
CA THR A 156 -5.15 9.77 -9.83
C THR A 156 -4.51 10.89 -10.63
N TRP A 157 -5.18 11.27 -11.71
CA TRP A 157 -4.82 12.39 -12.55
C TRP A 157 -5.24 13.69 -11.86
N GLU A 158 -4.29 14.34 -11.20
CA GLU A 158 -4.46 15.59 -10.47
C GLU A 158 -3.14 16.40 -10.54
N PRO A 159 -2.82 16.94 -11.72
CA PRO A 159 -1.59 17.69 -11.91
C PRO A 159 -1.55 18.90 -10.96
N TRP A 160 -0.40 19.28 -10.41
CA TRP A 160 0.96 18.81 -10.72
C TRP A 160 1.39 17.51 -10.01
N THR A 161 0.62 17.07 -9.04
CA THR A 161 1.01 16.06 -8.04
C THR A 161 0.13 14.82 -8.19
N ASN A 162 0.38 14.06 -9.23
CA ASN A 162 -0.42 12.87 -9.49
C ASN A 162 -0.12 11.80 -8.42
N LEU A 163 -1.06 10.89 -8.23
CA LEU A 163 -0.96 9.88 -7.18
C LEU A 163 -1.10 8.49 -7.77
N TRP A 164 -0.11 7.64 -7.50
CA TRP A 164 -0.20 6.20 -7.72
C TRP A 164 -0.73 5.50 -6.46
N THR A 165 -1.58 4.50 -6.64
CA THR A 165 -2.12 3.68 -5.56
C THR A 165 -2.10 2.23 -5.95
N HIS A 166 -1.19 1.49 -5.31
CA HIS A 166 -1.01 0.05 -5.54
C HIS A 166 -2.27 -0.73 -5.16
N ARG A 167 -2.68 -1.64 -6.05
CA ARG A 167 -3.71 -2.64 -5.73
C ARG A 167 -3.03 -3.84 -5.09
N PRO A 168 -3.36 -4.20 -3.83
CA PRO A 168 -2.80 -5.39 -3.20
C PRO A 168 -2.97 -6.65 -4.04
N GLY A 169 -1.95 -7.49 -4.03
CA GLY A 169 -1.94 -8.77 -4.74
C GLY A 169 -1.45 -8.70 -6.17
N ALA A 170 -1.46 -9.86 -6.83
CA ALA A 170 -1.03 -10.00 -8.22
C ALA A 170 -2.15 -10.57 -9.12
N PHE A 171 -2.03 -10.28 -10.41
CA PHE A 171 -2.79 -10.92 -11.47
C PHE A 171 -1.91 -11.88 -12.23
N LYS A 172 -2.46 -13.04 -12.58
CA LYS A 172 -1.82 -14.00 -13.45
C LYS A 172 -2.67 -14.20 -14.70
N ILE A 173 -2.19 -13.69 -15.82
CA ILE A 173 -2.83 -13.80 -17.11
C ILE A 173 -2.35 -15.11 -17.76
N VAL A 174 -3.27 -16.01 -18.07
CA VAL A 174 -2.96 -17.33 -18.61
C VAL A 174 -3.78 -17.65 -19.85
N ASP A 175 -3.22 -18.47 -20.72
CA ASP A 175 -3.91 -19.03 -21.90
C ASP A 175 -4.35 -20.49 -21.69
N ASP A 176 -3.88 -21.10 -20.62
CA ASP A 176 -4.19 -22.45 -20.18
C ASP A 176 -4.25 -22.44 -18.65
N PRO A 177 -5.30 -23.01 -18.04
CA PRO A 177 -5.44 -23.04 -16.58
C PRO A 177 -4.40 -23.93 -15.88
N ASP A 178 -3.61 -24.72 -16.60
CA ASP A 178 -2.49 -25.48 -16.01
C ASP A 178 -1.41 -24.51 -15.45
N PRO A 179 -1.13 -24.54 -14.14
CA PRO A 179 -0.06 -23.72 -13.55
C PRO A 179 1.32 -23.97 -14.17
N ALA A 180 1.56 -25.13 -14.78
CA ALA A 180 2.79 -25.40 -15.52
C ALA A 180 2.90 -24.55 -16.80
N ALA A 181 1.79 -24.13 -17.40
CA ALA A 181 1.76 -23.35 -18.63
C ALA A 181 2.18 -21.88 -18.46
N SER A 182 2.31 -21.40 -17.22
CA SER A 182 2.55 -19.98 -16.91
C SER A 182 3.61 -19.81 -15.81
N ALA A 183 4.31 -18.67 -15.83
CA ALA A 183 5.33 -18.34 -14.83
C ALA A 183 4.74 -18.28 -13.41
N PRO A 184 5.54 -18.49 -12.36
CA PRO A 184 5.04 -18.37 -10.99
C PRO A 184 4.58 -16.93 -10.68
N ALA A 185 3.73 -16.80 -9.66
CA ALA A 185 3.29 -15.52 -9.11
C ALA A 185 3.34 -15.59 -7.58
N VAL A 186 3.74 -14.51 -6.93
CA VAL A 186 3.68 -14.35 -5.46
C VAL A 186 3.34 -12.91 -5.12
N ALA A 187 2.56 -12.71 -4.07
CA ALA A 187 2.23 -11.40 -3.51
C ALA A 187 2.00 -11.50 -2.00
N PHE A 188 2.29 -10.44 -1.26
CA PHE A 188 2.04 -10.36 0.19
C PHE A 188 0.63 -9.84 0.49
N ASP A 189 0.06 -10.27 1.62
CA ASP A 189 -1.29 -9.85 2.06
C ASP A 189 -1.39 -9.49 3.55
N PHE A 190 -0.26 -9.41 4.25
CA PHE A 190 -0.23 -8.96 5.63
C PHE A 190 -0.43 -7.43 5.72
N SER A 191 -0.94 -6.96 6.86
CA SER A 191 -1.07 -5.54 7.17
C SER A 191 0.12 -5.02 7.96
N GLU A 192 0.32 -3.70 7.95
CA GLU A 192 1.30 -3.06 8.82
C GLU A 192 1.10 -3.49 10.28
N GLN A 193 2.21 -3.85 10.94
CA GLN A 193 2.17 -4.28 12.33
C GLN A 193 3.45 -3.82 13.06
N PRO A 194 3.33 -3.34 14.31
CA PRO A 194 4.49 -3.10 15.16
C PRO A 194 4.94 -4.43 15.79
N VAL A 195 6.25 -4.69 15.82
CA VAL A 195 6.83 -5.86 16.48
C VAL A 195 8.06 -5.45 17.27
N TYR A 196 8.28 -6.02 18.45
CA TYR A 196 9.53 -5.79 19.17
C TYR A 196 10.63 -6.74 18.70
N VAL A 197 11.90 -6.33 18.85
CA VAL A 197 13.04 -7.23 18.65
C VAL A 197 12.86 -8.52 19.46
N GLY A 198 13.02 -9.66 18.79
CA GLY A 198 12.84 -11.00 19.34
C GLY A 198 11.39 -11.51 19.34
N GLU A 199 10.41 -10.68 18.98
CA GLU A 199 9.03 -11.13 18.75
C GLU A 199 8.83 -11.71 17.35
N VAL A 200 7.77 -12.51 17.21
CA VAL A 200 7.40 -13.16 15.96
C VAL A 200 6.33 -12.32 15.26
N ALA A 201 6.60 -11.96 14.00
CA ALA A 201 5.64 -11.39 13.07
C ALA A 201 5.14 -12.47 12.10
N GLY A 202 3.83 -12.50 11.84
CA GLY A 202 3.27 -13.34 10.79
C GLY A 202 3.41 -12.68 9.42
N ILE A 203 4.19 -13.29 8.53
CA ILE A 203 4.32 -12.87 7.13
C ILE A 203 3.43 -13.76 6.28
N THR A 204 2.40 -13.17 5.67
CA THR A 204 1.42 -13.90 4.87
C THR A 204 1.36 -13.39 3.44
N GLY A 205 0.92 -14.27 2.55
CA GLY A 205 0.67 -13.92 1.16
C GLY A 205 0.12 -15.07 0.33
N CYS A 206 -0.04 -14.81 -0.95
CA CYS A 206 -0.54 -15.76 -1.94
C CYS A 206 0.57 -16.15 -2.91
N VAL A 207 0.45 -17.36 -3.44
CA VAL A 207 1.37 -17.90 -4.43
C VAL A 207 0.59 -18.73 -5.43
N ASP A 208 0.91 -18.59 -6.71
CA ASP A 208 0.42 -19.49 -7.75
C ASP A 208 1.61 -19.96 -8.59
N ALA A 209 2.01 -21.21 -8.38
CA ALA A 209 3.18 -21.79 -9.02
C ALA A 209 2.96 -23.30 -9.23
N MET A 210 3.71 -23.87 -10.17
CA MET A 210 3.64 -25.29 -10.44
C MET A 210 4.23 -26.13 -9.30
N ALA A 211 3.83 -27.39 -9.22
CA ALA A 211 4.36 -28.31 -8.22
C ALA A 211 5.90 -28.45 -8.35
N GLY A 212 6.58 -28.41 -7.21
CA GLY A 212 8.05 -28.45 -7.16
C GLY A 212 8.72 -27.07 -7.18
N SER A 213 7.96 -25.98 -7.30
CA SER A 213 8.46 -24.62 -7.11
C SER A 213 8.96 -24.40 -5.68
N THR A 214 9.96 -23.53 -5.56
CA THR A 214 10.56 -23.12 -4.28
C THR A 214 10.52 -21.60 -4.16
N MET A 215 10.36 -21.13 -2.93
CA MET A 215 10.36 -19.70 -2.60
C MET A 215 11.56 -19.35 -1.74
N ARG A 216 12.14 -18.18 -2.00
CA ARG A 216 13.13 -17.50 -1.16
C ARG A 216 12.47 -16.26 -0.55
N LEU A 217 12.57 -16.11 0.77
CA LEU A 217 12.06 -14.97 1.51
C LEU A 217 13.22 -14.15 2.05
N GLU A 218 13.18 -12.84 1.82
CA GLU A 218 14.22 -11.88 2.20
C GLU A 218 13.56 -10.65 2.83
N TRP A 219 14.32 -9.93 3.66
CA TRP A 219 13.88 -8.68 4.28
C TRP A 219 14.94 -7.59 4.13
N SER A 220 14.54 -6.33 4.23
CA SER A 220 15.47 -5.19 4.27
C SER A 220 14.86 -4.05 5.07
N PRO A 221 15.68 -3.23 5.78
CA PRO A 221 15.23 -1.94 6.28
C PRO A 221 14.67 -1.09 5.13
N ASP A 222 13.50 -0.50 5.34
CA ASP A 222 12.90 0.40 4.37
C ASP A 222 13.46 1.81 4.57
N VAL A 223 14.45 2.16 3.73
CA VAL A 223 15.12 3.45 3.75
C VAL A 223 14.91 4.17 2.43
N ILE A 224 14.18 5.28 2.50
CA ILE A 224 13.85 6.12 1.34
C ILE A 224 15.12 6.58 0.61
N GLY A 225 15.13 6.40 -0.70
CA GLY A 225 16.21 6.89 -1.58
C GLY A 225 17.48 6.03 -1.58
N LEU A 226 17.50 4.90 -0.86
CA LEU A 226 18.57 3.93 -0.90
C LEU A 226 18.09 2.61 -1.53
N GLU A 227 19.00 1.92 -2.20
CA GLU A 227 18.74 0.57 -2.69
C GLU A 227 18.79 -0.42 -1.52
N PRO A 228 17.82 -1.35 -1.38
CA PRO A 228 17.75 -2.21 -0.21
C PRO A 228 18.84 -3.27 -0.24
N GLU A 229 19.49 -3.45 0.90
CA GLU A 229 20.36 -4.60 1.13
C GLU A 229 19.51 -5.75 1.70
N TRP A 230 19.25 -6.75 0.86
CA TRP A 230 18.37 -7.87 1.21
C TRP A 230 19.09 -8.89 2.09
N SER A 231 18.51 -9.14 3.25
CA SER A 231 18.93 -10.17 4.19
C SER A 231 18.04 -11.41 4.05
N LEU A 232 18.65 -12.58 3.96
CA LEU A 232 17.93 -13.83 3.82
C LEU A 232 17.14 -14.14 5.09
N VAL A 233 15.84 -14.42 4.93
CA VAL A 233 15.00 -15.02 5.99
C VAL A 233 15.10 -16.53 5.90
N GLU A 234 14.78 -17.09 4.72
CA GLU A 234 14.75 -18.52 4.45
C GLU A 234 14.81 -18.76 2.94
N GLU A 235 15.43 -19.86 2.52
CA GLU A 235 15.54 -20.27 1.12
C GLU A 235 15.01 -21.69 0.92
N GLY A 236 14.46 -21.99 -0.25
CA GLY A 236 13.99 -23.34 -0.57
C GLY A 236 12.67 -23.70 0.10
N ILE A 237 11.87 -22.70 0.50
CA ILE A 237 10.52 -22.90 1.05
C ILE A 237 9.68 -23.60 -0.03
N ALA A 238 9.25 -24.83 0.23
CA ALA A 238 8.44 -25.57 -0.73
C ALA A 238 7.08 -24.89 -0.92
N VAL A 239 6.75 -24.53 -2.16
CA VAL A 239 5.45 -23.95 -2.49
C VAL A 239 4.41 -25.06 -2.55
N ASN A 240 3.56 -25.12 -1.53
CA ASN A 240 2.49 -26.10 -1.41
C ASN A 240 1.14 -25.39 -1.21
N GLY A 241 0.36 -25.25 -2.28
CA GLY A 241 -0.96 -24.61 -2.24
C GLY A 241 -0.94 -23.19 -2.81
N SER A 242 -1.98 -22.41 -2.47
CA SER A 242 -2.24 -21.08 -3.04
C SER A 242 -1.84 -19.92 -2.13
N SER A 243 -1.31 -20.22 -0.94
CA SER A 243 -0.96 -19.22 0.08
C SER A 243 0.23 -19.69 0.92
N PHE A 244 0.92 -18.75 1.53
CA PHE A 244 1.99 -19.03 2.47
C PHE A 244 1.80 -18.25 3.78
N THR A 245 2.40 -18.79 4.84
CA THR A 245 2.52 -18.12 6.14
C THR A 245 3.89 -18.46 6.68
N TYR A 246 4.62 -17.44 7.12
CA TYR A 246 5.95 -17.58 7.66
C TYR A 246 6.07 -16.77 8.96
N ASP A 247 6.55 -17.43 10.01
CA ASP A 247 6.81 -16.81 11.30
C ASP A 247 8.21 -16.19 11.29
N TRP A 248 8.29 -14.87 11.14
CA TRP A 248 9.56 -14.14 11.13
C TRP A 248 9.86 -13.57 12.51
N THR A 249 10.98 -13.96 13.11
CA THR A 249 11.43 -13.37 14.38
C THR A 249 12.24 -12.11 14.10
N ALA A 250 11.79 -10.97 14.62
CA ALA A 250 12.42 -9.68 14.37
C ALA A 250 13.86 -9.65 14.92
N PRO A 251 14.89 -9.52 14.06
CA PRO A 251 16.27 -9.56 14.49
C PRO A 251 16.70 -8.17 15.00
N THR A 252 17.81 -8.07 15.75
CA THR A 252 18.21 -6.80 16.40
C THR A 252 18.60 -5.73 15.37
N GLU A 253 19.08 -6.17 14.22
CA GLU A 253 19.55 -5.40 13.08
C GLU A 253 18.39 -4.72 12.34
N ALA A 254 17.17 -5.24 12.51
CA ALA A 254 15.95 -4.62 11.98
C ALA A 254 15.43 -3.48 12.87
N ALA A 255 15.95 -3.33 14.10
CA ALA A 255 15.43 -2.37 15.07
C ALA A 255 15.56 -0.92 14.59
N GLY A 256 14.55 -0.12 14.92
CA GLY A 256 14.59 1.33 14.77
C GLY A 256 13.92 1.86 13.50
N GLY A 257 13.18 1.02 12.76
CA GLY A 257 12.48 1.47 11.57
C GLY A 257 11.53 0.45 10.95
N PRO A 258 10.86 0.85 9.85
CA PRO A 258 10.10 -0.06 9.01
C PRO A 258 11.03 -1.04 8.29
N VAL A 259 10.56 -2.27 8.09
CA VAL A 259 11.17 -3.27 7.22
C VAL A 259 10.18 -3.73 6.16
N ILE A 260 10.71 -4.04 4.98
CA ILE A 260 9.98 -4.61 3.85
C ILE A 260 10.51 -6.00 3.52
N PHE A 261 9.69 -6.79 2.84
CA PHE A 261 9.97 -8.15 2.45
C PHE A 261 9.95 -8.31 0.93
N ARG A 262 10.77 -9.24 0.45
CA ARG A 262 10.76 -9.74 -0.92
C ARG A 262 10.60 -11.25 -0.90
N ALA A 263 9.67 -11.76 -1.68
CA ALA A 263 9.54 -13.18 -1.95
C ALA A 263 9.90 -13.42 -3.42
N THR A 264 10.83 -14.32 -3.70
CA THR A 264 11.12 -14.81 -5.06
C THR A 264 10.69 -16.25 -5.17
N VAL A 265 9.85 -16.57 -6.16
CA VAL A 265 9.43 -17.94 -6.45
C VAL A 265 10.06 -18.38 -7.75
N ASP A 266 10.81 -19.48 -7.68
CA ASP A 266 11.40 -20.16 -8.84
C ASP A 266 10.66 -21.48 -9.09
N ASP A 267 10.40 -21.77 -10.36
CA ASP A 267 9.79 -23.03 -10.76
C ASP A 267 10.79 -24.05 -11.34
N PRO A 268 10.42 -25.34 -11.42
CA PRO A 268 11.27 -26.37 -12.02
C PRO A 268 11.65 -26.15 -13.49
N MET A 269 10.99 -25.22 -14.19
CA MET A 269 11.30 -24.85 -15.58
C MET A 269 12.30 -23.68 -15.65
N GLY A 270 12.70 -23.11 -14.50
CA GLY A 270 13.64 -21.99 -14.40
C GLY A 270 12.99 -20.62 -14.62
N ARG A 271 11.66 -20.51 -14.56
CA ARG A 271 10.96 -19.22 -14.56
C ARG A 271 10.89 -18.69 -13.12
N SER A 272 10.89 -17.37 -12.98
CA SER A 272 10.94 -16.70 -11.68
C SER A 272 10.02 -15.49 -11.62
N TRP A 273 9.52 -15.19 -10.42
CA TRP A 273 8.81 -13.96 -10.11
C TRP A 273 9.20 -13.46 -8.73
N ALA A 274 9.38 -12.14 -8.61
CA ALA A 274 9.61 -11.47 -7.34
C ALA A 274 8.40 -10.60 -6.98
N GLY A 275 7.83 -10.82 -5.80
CA GLY A 275 6.83 -9.95 -5.19
C GLY A 275 7.41 -9.20 -3.99
N TYR A 276 6.91 -7.99 -3.74
CA TYR A 276 7.34 -7.11 -2.65
C TYR A 276 6.18 -6.84 -1.69
N SER A 277 6.51 -6.63 -0.42
CA SER A 277 5.51 -6.19 0.55
C SER A 277 5.28 -4.69 0.40
N HIS A 278 4.01 -4.29 0.26
CA HIS A 278 3.57 -2.88 0.32
C HIS A 278 3.09 -2.47 1.72
N ALA A 279 3.03 -3.42 2.65
CA ALA A 279 2.90 -3.15 4.08
C ALA A 279 4.28 -3.29 4.73
N ALA A 280 4.69 -2.29 5.51
CA ALA A 280 5.92 -2.35 6.28
C ALA A 280 5.67 -2.89 7.69
N LEU A 281 6.66 -3.60 8.26
CA LEU A 281 6.65 -3.95 9.67
C LEU A 281 7.52 -2.97 10.44
N SER A 282 6.95 -2.32 11.45
CA SER A 282 7.71 -1.40 12.30
C SER A 282 8.40 -2.17 13.42
N VAL A 283 9.73 -2.28 13.36
CA VAL A 283 10.49 -3.03 14.36
C VAL A 283 10.99 -2.10 15.46
N LEU A 284 10.45 -2.29 16.65
CA LEU A 284 10.75 -1.50 17.83
C LEU A 284 11.86 -2.17 18.65
N SER A 285 12.80 -1.37 19.15
CA SER A 285 13.75 -1.85 20.16
C SER A 285 12.97 -2.37 21.37
N ALA A 286 13.45 -3.48 21.96
CA ALA A 286 12.88 -3.97 23.21
C ALA A 286 12.88 -2.84 24.25
N PRO A 287 11.78 -2.64 24.99
CA PRO A 287 11.77 -1.65 26.07
C PRO A 287 12.91 -1.96 27.03
N ASP A 288 13.76 -0.96 27.27
CA ASP A 288 14.85 -1.09 28.21
C ASP A 288 14.26 -1.46 29.58
N PRO A 289 14.66 -2.58 30.22
CA PRO A 289 14.15 -2.93 31.55
C PRO A 289 14.57 -1.92 32.64
N GLY A 290 15.39 -0.92 32.30
CA GLY A 290 15.86 0.14 33.17
C GLY A 290 14.88 1.29 33.35
N CYS A 291 13.80 1.05 34.11
CA CYS A 291 13.25 1.95 35.13
C CYS A 291 12.04 1.25 35.76
N GLY A 292 12.31 0.43 36.78
CA GLY A 292 11.26 -0.17 37.60
C GLY A 292 10.34 0.90 38.18
N ASP A 293 9.05 0.55 38.20
CA ASP A 293 7.91 1.31 38.70
C ASP A 293 8.21 2.28 39.85
N GLU A 294 8.35 3.58 39.56
CA GLU A 294 7.71 4.67 40.31
C GLU A 294 7.44 5.84 39.35
N GLY A 295 6.18 6.23 39.20
CA GLY A 295 5.76 7.29 38.29
C GLY A 295 6.40 8.64 38.64
N GLY A 296 7.15 9.21 37.70
CA GLY A 296 7.65 10.58 37.79
C GLY A 296 8.21 11.04 36.44
N PHE A 297 7.59 12.06 35.84
CA PHE A 297 7.99 12.68 34.57
C PHE A 297 9.26 13.55 34.68
N ILE A 298 10.18 13.23 35.60
CA ILE A 298 11.44 13.95 35.74
C ILE A 298 12.56 12.91 35.83
N HIS A 299 13.46 12.97 34.84
CA HIS A 299 14.77 12.32 34.85
C HIS A 299 15.44 12.53 36.21
N ASP A 300 15.61 11.46 36.98
CA ASP A 300 16.65 11.40 37.99
C ASP A 300 17.80 10.63 37.34
N ASP A 301 18.90 11.35 37.11
CA ASP A 301 20.12 10.80 36.56
C ASP A 301 20.64 9.70 37.50
N CYS A 302 20.84 8.51 36.95
CA CYS A 302 21.58 7.44 37.58
C CYS A 302 23.06 7.84 37.65
N GLU A 303 23.44 8.73 38.58
CA GLU A 303 24.84 9.01 38.90
C GLU A 303 25.15 8.83 40.39
N ASP A 304 26.27 8.12 40.57
CA ASP A 304 26.81 7.50 41.76
C ASP A 304 26.97 8.37 43.02
N GLU A 305 26.80 7.73 44.18
CA GLU A 305 27.17 8.27 45.49
C GLU A 305 28.66 8.65 45.56
N VAL A 306 28.97 9.94 45.70
CA VAL A 306 30.17 10.40 46.40
C VAL A 306 29.98 11.78 47.05
N GLY A 307 29.97 11.80 48.40
CA GLY A 307 30.59 12.89 49.17
C GLY A 307 29.69 13.94 49.84
N ALA A 308 29.56 13.77 51.16
CA ALA A 308 29.11 14.70 52.22
C ALA A 308 29.27 16.22 52.01
N GLY A 309 28.29 16.99 52.54
CA GLY A 309 28.46 18.39 52.92
C GLY A 309 27.17 19.09 53.38
N GLU A 310 27.09 19.42 54.68
CA GLU A 310 26.05 20.23 55.35
C GLU A 310 25.81 21.62 54.75
N GLY A 311 24.58 22.12 54.83
CA GLY A 311 24.29 23.56 54.74
C GLY A 311 22.81 23.88 54.48
N GLY A 312 22.08 24.25 55.53
CA GLY A 312 20.63 24.50 55.49
C GLY A 312 20.18 25.83 54.89
N GLY A 313 18.85 25.99 54.82
CA GLY A 313 18.19 27.27 54.53
C GLY A 313 16.81 27.06 53.93
N GLY A 314 15.77 27.07 54.77
CA GLY A 314 14.38 26.95 54.32
C GLY A 314 13.80 28.25 53.77
N CYS A 315 12.65 28.13 53.08
CA CYS A 315 11.49 29.01 53.26
C CYS A 315 10.27 28.45 52.51
N ALA A 316 9.12 28.58 53.16
CA ALA A 316 7.76 28.21 52.75
C ALA A 316 7.30 28.96 51.46
N VAL A 317 6.18 28.68 50.79
CA VAL A 317 4.78 28.74 51.27
C VAL A 317 3.81 28.17 50.20
N ALA A 318 2.85 27.37 50.69
CA ALA A 318 1.46 27.12 50.28
C ALA A 318 1.05 26.70 48.84
N ALA A 319 0.40 25.53 48.82
CA ALA A 319 -0.65 25.14 47.89
C ALA A 319 -1.97 25.87 48.14
N PRO A 320 -2.89 25.85 47.16
CA PRO A 320 -4.29 25.58 47.45
C PRO A 320 -4.77 24.29 46.77
N GLU A 321 -5.52 23.54 47.58
CA GLU A 321 -6.30 22.35 47.25
C GLU A 321 -7.47 22.63 46.27
N LEU A 322 -8.08 21.51 45.85
CA LEU A 322 -9.47 21.28 45.42
C LEU A 322 -9.61 21.05 43.89
N GLY A 323 -10.17 19.94 43.41
CA GLY A 323 -10.87 18.88 44.12
C GLY A 323 -11.13 17.66 43.25
N ARG A 324 -11.13 16.51 43.93
CA ARG A 324 -11.66 15.23 43.47
C ARG A 324 -13.19 15.33 43.35
N THR A 325 -13.74 14.85 42.24
CA THR A 325 -15.09 14.26 42.22
C THR A 325 -15.07 12.96 41.43
N THR A 326 -15.28 11.89 42.18
CA THR A 326 -15.55 10.50 41.83
C THR A 326 -16.98 10.31 41.34
N TRP A 327 -17.18 9.67 40.18
CA TRP A 327 -18.37 8.89 39.79
C TRP A 327 -17.85 7.85 38.78
N GLY A 328 -17.89 6.53 38.94
CA GLY A 328 -18.92 5.67 39.52
C GLY A 328 -19.59 4.91 38.36
N GLY A 329 -19.20 3.65 38.14
CA GLY A 329 -19.66 2.81 37.01
C GLY A 329 -21.08 2.22 37.14
N LEU A 330 -21.37 1.27 36.21
CA LEU A 330 -22.64 0.57 35.86
C LEU A 330 -23.33 1.21 34.63
N GLY A 331 -23.80 0.49 33.62
CA GLY A 331 -23.97 -0.95 33.40
C GLY A 331 -24.50 -1.24 31.99
N TRP A 332 -24.66 -2.53 31.72
CA TRP A 332 -25.06 -3.21 30.47
C TRP A 332 -26.48 -2.90 29.92
N LEU A 333 -26.67 -3.24 28.62
CA LEU A 333 -27.86 -3.80 27.91
C LEU A 333 -28.82 -2.92 27.08
N LEU A 334 -29.22 -3.55 25.94
CA LEU A 334 -30.34 -3.35 24.99
C LEU A 334 -30.11 -2.32 23.85
N PHE A 335 -30.18 -2.71 22.57
CA PHE A 335 -31.37 -3.23 21.87
C PHE A 335 -31.08 -4.25 20.75
N ALA A 336 -31.92 -5.27 20.69
CA ALA A 336 -32.22 -6.06 19.49
C ALA A 336 -33.70 -5.89 19.15
N ALA A 337 -34.03 -5.65 17.88
CA ALA A 337 -35.22 -6.15 17.17
C ALA A 337 -35.38 -5.46 15.79
N LEU A 338 -35.29 -6.25 14.71
CA LEU A 338 -36.46 -6.58 13.88
C LEU A 338 -36.06 -7.54 12.75
N ALA A 339 -36.61 -8.75 12.83
CA ALA A 339 -36.66 -9.71 11.74
C ALA A 339 -38.01 -9.58 11.01
N GLY A 340 -38.02 -9.83 9.69
CA GLY A 340 -39.25 -10.15 8.98
C GLY A 340 -39.17 -9.97 7.47
N LEU A 341 -38.78 -11.01 6.73
CA LEU A 341 -39.66 -11.71 5.77
C LEU A 341 -38.89 -12.86 5.11
N ALA A 342 -39.22 -14.09 5.47
CA ALA A 342 -38.91 -15.30 4.71
C ALA A 342 -40.17 -15.71 3.93
N ILE A 343 -40.10 -15.70 2.59
CA ILE A 343 -41.15 -16.28 1.74
C ILE A 343 -40.72 -17.71 1.40
N ASN A 344 -41.43 -18.64 2.03
CA ASN A 344 -41.40 -20.07 1.74
C ASN A 344 -42.42 -20.34 0.63
N ARG A 345 -41.98 -20.76 -0.57
CA ARG A 345 -42.87 -21.34 -1.59
C ARG A 345 -42.45 -22.79 -1.85
N ARG A 346 -43.16 -23.71 -1.19
CA ARG A 346 -43.39 -25.08 -1.67
C ARG A 346 -44.87 -25.19 -2.06
N GLY A 347 -45.12 -25.74 -3.24
CA GLY A 347 -46.42 -26.14 -3.76
C GLY A 347 -46.22 -27.17 -4.88
N PRO A 348 -47.20 -28.05 -5.14
CA PRO A 348 -47.01 -29.49 -4.99
C PRO A 348 -46.98 -30.27 -6.31
N TRP A 349 -46.72 -31.57 -6.15
CA TRP A 349 -46.87 -32.62 -7.17
C TRP A 349 -48.27 -32.61 -7.81
N GLY A 350 -48.24 -32.74 -9.13
CA GLY A 350 -49.34 -32.99 -10.07
C GLY A 350 -48.73 -33.13 -11.45
#